data_AF-A0A2N0SKT2-F1
#
_entry.id   AF-A0A2N0SKT2-F1
#
_cell.length_a   1.000
_cell.length_b   1.000
_cell.length_c   1.000
_cell.angle_alpha   90.00
_cell.angle_beta   90.00
_cell.angle_gamma   90.00
#
_symmetry.space_group_name_H-M   'P 1'
#
loop_
_entity.id
_entity.type
_entity.pdbx_description
1 polymer ?
#
loop_
_entity_poly.entity_id
_entity_poly.type
_entity_poly.pdbx_seq_one_letter_code
_entity_poly.pdbx_strand_id
1 'polypeptide(L)'
;MFDQTEETLLIIKFECTLQSQEQYIKYLYGVVSGYESEIEELRQKNAELRIKLKNALEAVSLKEEGLQALERQLIEVDTLNIQLKARIKELARRQQKNMPQSPQSHNSIREILNHRDLDAIIRYADELRNIIEDKNNNEVRLEDLLDDAFNREEYLRQELNNTRASVLNTRCTFKDAYIQELHHRQHWKGLAQNTQTQLANSQIQLANTQTQFESRRNAHRLLQRYNRETEWNRRICFQNLNQQFLIIQSAMAGYAPKKFRGVSGEDPELWLQEFRQWCESAGLDPAANARTCVRIHGIFESLLEDDARDWFETHIKGKNWKCANIRNNLAVANLAAANALAQHGQAAVVNTITGADFIPDHTVWDEDWSIVEGRPTDIAVNNPNANNGGTIVAPGIRIGQLIYHFKHYFPTITSEKSKLAFNAIVQGSDTVSRFYSKLRRMVRLAYPTLPEVNQNELVRQQFLNGLSSENKLDARRIGLENSVASILNKLEE
;
A
#
# COMPACT_ATOMS: atom_id res chain seq x y z
N MET A 1 21.45 12.66 31.66
CA MET A 1 20.33 13.58 31.38
C MET A 1 20.38 13.88 29.89
N PHE A 2 19.85 12.97 29.07
CA PHE A 2 20.03 12.96 27.62
C PHE A 2 18.68 12.87 26.90
N ASP A 3 18.50 13.77 25.94
CA ASP A 3 17.69 13.67 24.72
C ASP A 3 16.30 13.03 24.69
N GLN A 4 15.43 13.44 25.62
CA GLN A 4 14.01 13.61 25.26
C GLN A 4 13.81 14.63 24.11
N THR A 5 14.79 15.53 23.89
CA THR A 5 14.82 16.51 22.80
C THR A 5 15.00 15.87 21.41
N GLU A 6 16.02 15.04 21.17
CA GLU A 6 16.16 14.37 19.86
C GLU A 6 15.01 13.40 19.57
N GLU A 7 14.53 12.61 20.53
CA GLU A 7 13.39 11.72 20.30
C GLU A 7 12.13 12.50 19.90
N THR A 8 11.83 13.60 20.59
CA THR A 8 10.67 14.46 20.26
C THR A 8 10.85 15.12 18.88
N LEU A 9 12.06 15.58 18.53
CA LEU A 9 12.35 16.14 17.21
C LEU A 9 12.24 15.09 16.09
N LEU A 10 12.64 13.84 16.35
CA LEU A 10 12.47 12.73 15.42
C LEU A 10 11.00 12.38 15.20
N ILE A 11 10.20 12.33 16.28
CA ILE A 11 8.74 12.10 16.19
C ILE A 11 8.07 13.19 15.36
N ILE A 12 8.30 14.47 15.66
CA ILE A 12 7.75 15.61 14.90
C ILE A 12 8.18 15.54 13.42
N LYS A 13 9.44 15.16 13.15
CA LYS A 13 9.95 15.00 11.77
C LYS A 13 9.27 13.84 11.04
N PHE A 14 8.95 12.75 11.71
CA PHE A 14 8.15 11.66 11.15
C PHE A 14 6.69 12.06 10.92
N GLU A 15 6.05 12.79 11.84
CA GLU A 15 4.69 13.32 11.66
C GLU A 15 4.60 14.26 10.45
N CYS A 16 5.52 15.23 10.32
CA CYS A 16 5.59 16.09 9.14
C CYS A 16 5.83 15.31 7.84
N THR A 17 6.61 14.22 7.89
CA THR A 17 6.84 13.35 6.72
C THR A 17 5.58 12.57 6.35
N LEU A 18 4.85 12.03 7.34
CA LEU A 18 3.58 11.33 7.15
C LEU A 18 2.49 12.25 6.60
N GLN A 19 2.34 13.47 7.16
CA GLN A 19 1.39 14.47 6.64
C GLN A 19 1.70 14.85 5.19
N SER A 20 2.98 15.03 4.85
CA SER A 20 3.41 15.29 3.46
C SER A 20 3.05 14.14 2.52
N GLN A 21 3.26 12.88 2.97
CA GLN A 21 2.87 11.68 2.21
C GLN A 21 1.35 11.56 2.06
N GLU A 22 0.55 11.84 3.10
CA GLU A 22 -0.91 11.86 2.98
C GLU A 22 -1.41 12.90 1.96
N GLN A 23 -0.84 14.11 1.98
CA GLN A 23 -1.22 15.16 1.01
C GLN A 23 -0.83 14.76 -0.42
N TYR A 24 0.32 14.12 -0.60
CA TYR A 24 0.73 13.58 -1.90
C TYR A 24 -0.18 12.43 -2.38
N ILE A 25 -0.62 11.55 -1.48
CA ILE A 25 -1.60 10.49 -1.78
C ILE A 25 -2.95 11.11 -2.17
N LYS A 26 -3.44 12.12 -1.44
CA LYS A 26 -4.68 12.86 -1.76
C LYS A 26 -4.60 13.54 -3.13
N TYR A 27 -3.45 14.15 -3.47
CA TYR A 27 -3.18 14.69 -4.80
C TYR A 27 -3.24 13.62 -5.90
N LEU A 28 -2.56 12.47 -5.70
CA LEU A 28 -2.59 11.36 -6.67
C LEU A 28 -4.00 10.80 -6.88
N TYR A 29 -4.82 10.68 -5.84
CA TYR A 29 -6.22 10.29 -5.98
C TYR A 29 -7.03 11.27 -6.84
N GLY A 30 -6.81 12.58 -6.67
CA GLY A 30 -7.43 13.60 -7.53
C GLY A 30 -7.03 13.48 -8.99
N VAL A 31 -5.74 13.24 -9.26
CA VAL A 31 -5.22 13.03 -10.62
C VAL A 31 -5.79 11.75 -11.26
N VAL A 32 -5.87 10.65 -10.53
CA VAL A 32 -6.46 9.39 -11.03
C VAL A 32 -7.94 9.56 -11.34
N SER A 33 -8.72 10.18 -10.45
CA SER A 33 -10.15 10.43 -10.67
C SER A 33 -10.42 11.36 -11.86
N GLY A 34 -9.51 12.31 -12.12
CA GLY A 34 -9.52 13.12 -13.34
C GLY A 34 -9.38 12.29 -14.61
N TYR A 35 -8.39 11.40 -14.68
CA TYR A 35 -8.21 10.51 -15.83
C TYR A 35 -9.33 9.48 -15.98
N GLU A 36 -9.92 8.96 -14.90
CA GLU A 36 -11.10 8.10 -14.97
C GLU A 36 -12.30 8.82 -15.61
N SER A 37 -12.48 10.11 -15.29
CA SER A 37 -13.52 10.95 -15.88
C SER A 37 -13.29 11.20 -17.37
N GLU A 38 -12.05 11.52 -17.77
CA GLU A 38 -11.66 11.70 -19.17
C GLU A 38 -11.85 10.42 -20.01
N ILE A 39 -11.48 9.27 -19.44
CA ILE A 39 -11.65 7.95 -20.07
C ILE A 39 -13.13 7.65 -20.34
N GLU A 40 -14.05 8.00 -19.43
CA GLU A 40 -15.47 7.75 -19.63
C GLU A 40 -16.09 8.71 -20.66
N GLU A 41 -15.68 9.98 -20.69
CA GLU A 41 -16.09 10.90 -21.76
C GLU A 41 -15.60 10.44 -23.14
N LEU A 42 -14.37 9.92 -23.23
CA LEU A 42 -13.81 9.33 -24.44
C LEU A 42 -14.51 8.03 -24.86
N ARG A 43 -15.00 7.22 -23.91
CA ARG A 43 -15.87 6.05 -24.19
C ARG A 43 -17.21 6.48 -24.76
N GLN A 44 -17.86 7.48 -24.18
CA GLN A 44 -19.15 7.99 -24.66
C GLN A 44 -19.04 8.57 -26.08
N LYS A 45 -18.00 9.39 -26.34
CA LYS A 45 -17.68 9.89 -27.69
C LYS A 45 -17.40 8.76 -28.69
N ASN A 46 -16.72 7.68 -28.28
CA ASN A 46 -16.52 6.50 -29.13
C ASN A 46 -17.83 5.74 -29.44
N ALA A 47 -18.76 5.66 -28.48
CA ALA A 47 -20.06 5.03 -28.69
C ALA A 47 -20.89 5.83 -29.72
N GLU A 48 -20.94 7.15 -29.61
CA GLU A 48 -21.56 8.02 -30.61
C GLU A 48 -20.96 7.85 -32.01
N LEU A 49 -19.62 7.85 -32.11
CA LEU A 49 -18.94 7.71 -33.40
C LEU A 49 -19.22 6.36 -34.07
N ARG A 50 -19.38 5.27 -33.29
CA ARG A 50 -19.79 3.96 -33.79
C ARG A 50 -21.22 3.97 -34.34
N ILE A 51 -22.15 4.66 -33.67
CA ILE A 51 -23.54 4.82 -34.16
C ILE A 51 -23.55 5.67 -35.45
N LYS A 52 -22.84 6.81 -35.45
CA LYS A 52 -22.70 7.69 -36.62
C LYS A 52 -22.10 6.94 -37.82
N LEU A 53 -21.09 6.10 -37.61
CA LEU A 53 -20.48 5.25 -38.64
C LEU A 53 -21.45 4.17 -39.15
N LYS A 54 -22.19 3.48 -38.28
CA LYS A 54 -23.19 2.48 -38.69
C LYS A 54 -24.25 3.09 -39.62
N ASN A 55 -24.82 4.22 -39.21
CA ASN A 55 -25.85 4.92 -39.99
C ASN A 55 -25.30 5.42 -41.34
N ALA A 56 -24.03 5.83 -41.38
CA ALA A 56 -23.36 6.22 -42.63
C ALA A 56 -23.16 5.02 -43.59
N LEU A 57 -22.81 3.84 -43.09
CA LEU A 57 -22.68 2.62 -43.88
C LEU A 57 -24.03 2.16 -44.46
N GLU A 58 -25.10 2.20 -43.64
CA GLU A 58 -26.47 1.89 -44.10
C GLU A 58 -26.93 2.87 -45.20
N ALA A 59 -26.61 4.17 -45.05
CA ALA A 59 -26.89 5.18 -46.06
C ALA A 59 -26.03 5.08 -47.34
N VAL A 60 -24.91 4.34 -47.31
CA VAL A 60 -24.12 4.00 -48.51
C VAL A 60 -24.71 2.79 -49.22
N SER A 61 -25.11 1.72 -48.51
CA SER A 61 -25.76 0.54 -49.11
C SER A 61 -26.99 0.93 -49.93
N LEU A 62 -27.88 1.74 -49.36
CA LEU A 62 -29.09 2.23 -50.04
C LEU A 62 -28.79 3.05 -51.31
N LYS A 63 -27.65 3.76 -51.35
CA LYS A 63 -27.22 4.51 -52.55
C LYS A 63 -26.63 3.58 -53.60
N GLU A 64 -25.89 2.55 -53.19
CA GLU A 64 -25.32 1.55 -54.09
C GLU A 64 -26.43 0.70 -54.75
N GLU A 65 -27.43 0.28 -53.99
CA GLU A 65 -28.66 -0.37 -54.49
C GLU A 65 -29.41 0.51 -55.50
N GLY A 66 -29.58 1.81 -55.20
CA GLY A 66 -30.19 2.78 -56.11
C GLY A 66 -29.39 3.01 -57.40
N LEU A 67 -28.05 2.97 -57.31
CA LEU A 67 -27.16 3.13 -58.47
C LEU A 67 -27.19 1.89 -59.37
N GLN A 68 -27.21 0.68 -58.79
CA GLN A 68 -27.45 -0.56 -59.54
C GLN A 68 -28.84 -0.59 -60.22
N ALA A 69 -29.86 0.00 -59.61
CA ALA A 69 -31.19 0.12 -60.23
C ALA A 69 -31.17 1.05 -61.46
N LEU A 70 -30.47 2.18 -61.38
CA LEU A 70 -30.27 3.11 -62.51
C LEU A 70 -29.44 2.48 -63.63
N GLU A 71 -28.41 1.71 -63.30
CA GLU A 71 -27.59 1.00 -64.28
C GLU A 71 -28.41 -0.03 -65.08
N ARG A 72 -29.31 -0.77 -64.41
CA ARG A 72 -30.26 -1.68 -65.10
C ARG A 72 -31.19 -0.95 -66.05
N GLN A 73 -31.72 0.21 -65.64
CA GLN A 73 -32.57 1.04 -66.51
C GLN A 73 -31.80 1.57 -67.73
N LEU A 74 -30.52 1.95 -67.57
CA LEU A 74 -29.67 2.38 -68.68
C LEU A 74 -29.45 1.26 -69.70
N ILE A 75 -29.18 0.03 -69.24
CA ILE A 75 -29.02 -1.17 -70.09
C ILE A 75 -30.32 -1.49 -70.86
N GLU A 76 -31.49 -1.33 -70.23
CA GLU A 76 -32.80 -1.50 -70.88
C GLU A 76 -33.04 -0.42 -71.95
N VAL A 77 -32.74 0.84 -71.65
CA VAL A 77 -32.84 1.96 -72.61
C VAL A 77 -31.91 1.75 -73.81
N ASP A 78 -30.66 1.34 -73.60
CA ASP A 78 -29.74 1.05 -74.71
C ASP A 78 -30.19 -0.15 -75.55
N THR A 79 -30.79 -1.18 -74.92
CA THR A 79 -31.39 -2.32 -75.61
C THR A 79 -32.53 -1.88 -76.53
N LEU A 80 -33.43 -1.00 -76.05
CA LEU A 80 -34.49 -0.39 -76.87
C LEU A 80 -33.91 0.51 -77.99
N ASN A 81 -32.83 1.23 -77.71
CA ASN A 81 -32.14 2.10 -78.66
C ASN A 81 -31.49 1.28 -79.81
N ILE A 82 -30.94 0.10 -79.51
CA ILE A 82 -30.45 -0.87 -80.51
C ILE A 82 -31.61 -1.37 -81.39
N GLN A 83 -32.76 -1.73 -80.79
CA GLN A 83 -33.95 -2.17 -81.54
C GLN A 83 -34.50 -1.05 -82.46
N LEU A 84 -34.56 0.18 -81.97
CA LEU A 84 -34.95 1.36 -82.75
C LEU A 84 -34.00 1.60 -83.94
N LYS A 85 -32.68 1.56 -83.71
CA LYS A 85 -31.66 1.68 -84.77
C LYS A 85 -31.79 0.57 -85.83
N ALA A 86 -32.13 -0.65 -85.43
CA ALA A 86 -32.43 -1.74 -86.37
C ALA A 86 -33.72 -1.48 -87.18
N ARG A 87 -34.78 -0.99 -86.52
CA ARG A 87 -36.06 -0.66 -87.16
C ARG A 87 -35.94 0.50 -88.16
N ILE A 88 -35.15 1.53 -87.85
CA ILE A 88 -34.87 2.65 -88.75
C ILE A 88 -34.12 2.16 -90.00
N LYS A 89 -33.11 1.29 -89.86
CA LYS A 89 -32.39 0.69 -91.00
C LYS A 89 -33.31 -0.13 -91.92
N GLU A 90 -34.26 -0.86 -91.35
CA GLU A 90 -35.27 -1.61 -92.10
C GLU A 90 -36.24 -0.68 -92.85
N LEU A 91 -36.73 0.38 -92.21
CA LEU A 91 -37.62 1.37 -92.85
C LEU A 91 -36.91 2.13 -93.98
N ALA A 92 -35.65 2.54 -93.78
CA ALA A 92 -34.85 3.19 -94.82
C ALA A 92 -34.64 2.28 -96.04
N ARG A 93 -34.40 0.98 -95.84
CA ARG A 93 -34.33 -0.02 -96.92
C ARG A 93 -35.66 -0.19 -97.67
N ARG A 94 -36.81 -0.10 -96.98
CA ARG A 94 -38.13 -0.13 -97.62
C ARG A 94 -38.38 1.12 -98.48
N GLN A 95 -37.97 2.31 -98.02
CA GLN A 95 -38.03 3.52 -98.86
C GLN A 95 -37.16 3.41 -100.11
N GLN A 96 -35.89 2.97 -99.98
CA GLN A 96 -35.01 2.77 -101.13
C GLN A 96 -35.54 1.75 -102.15
N LYS A 97 -36.34 0.77 -101.72
CA LYS A 97 -36.93 -0.24 -102.61
C LYS A 97 -38.21 0.23 -103.34
N ASN A 98 -38.79 1.37 -102.93
CA ASN A 98 -40.13 1.81 -103.35
C ASN A 98 -40.15 3.16 -104.10
N MET A 99 -39.00 3.71 -104.54
CA MET A 99 -38.96 4.95 -105.31
C MET A 99 -39.11 4.73 -106.83
N PRO A 100 -40.07 5.39 -107.50
CA PRO A 100 -40.06 5.60 -108.95
C PRO A 100 -38.96 6.58 -109.40
N GLN A 101 -38.71 6.67 -110.70
CA GLN A 101 -37.71 7.59 -111.29
C GLN A 101 -38.32 8.93 -111.75
N SER A 102 -37.49 9.99 -111.74
CA SER A 102 -37.72 11.31 -112.39
C SER A 102 -38.82 12.21 -111.78
N PRO A 103 -38.90 13.53 -112.14
CA PRO A 103 -38.16 14.27 -113.18
C PRO A 103 -37.43 15.57 -112.74
N GLN A 104 -36.98 16.34 -113.73
CA GLN A 104 -36.09 17.51 -113.67
C GLN A 104 -36.78 18.83 -113.26
N SER A 105 -35.99 19.83 -112.83
CA SER A 105 -36.26 21.24 -113.14
C SER A 105 -35.01 22.13 -112.93
N HIS A 106 -34.48 22.74 -114.01
CA HIS A 106 -33.68 23.99 -113.99
C HIS A 106 -33.40 24.49 -115.42
N ASN A 107 -34.45 24.89 -116.15
CA ASN A 107 -34.36 25.55 -117.46
C ASN A 107 -35.29 26.78 -117.45
N SER A 108 -34.80 27.96 -117.02
CA SER A 108 -35.51 29.25 -117.10
C SER A 108 -34.59 30.46 -116.80
N ILE A 109 -33.48 30.62 -117.56
CA ILE A 109 -32.61 31.81 -117.47
C ILE A 109 -32.40 32.49 -118.84
N ARG A 110 -32.66 31.80 -119.97
CA ARG A 110 -32.27 32.30 -121.31
C ARG A 110 -33.39 32.96 -122.14
N GLU A 111 -34.63 32.99 -121.66
CA GLU A 111 -35.79 33.43 -122.48
C GLU A 111 -36.50 34.70 -121.96
N ILE A 112 -36.06 35.29 -120.84
CA ILE A 112 -36.73 36.46 -120.22
C ILE A 112 -36.10 37.81 -120.67
N LEU A 113 -35.00 37.79 -121.44
CA LEU A 113 -34.27 39.00 -121.84
C LEU A 113 -34.86 39.77 -123.04
N ASN A 114 -35.90 39.26 -123.70
CA ASN A 114 -36.55 39.93 -124.82
C ASN A 114 -37.99 40.34 -124.46
N HIS A 115 -38.28 41.64 -124.63
CA HIS A 115 -39.55 42.34 -124.38
C HIS A 115 -39.98 42.55 -122.90
N ARG A 116 -39.73 43.76 -122.38
CA ARG A 116 -40.58 44.44 -121.37
C ARG A 116 -40.23 45.93 -121.21
N ASP A 117 -41.18 46.69 -120.68
CA ASP A 117 -41.05 48.13 -120.42
C ASP A 117 -39.98 48.49 -119.38
N LEU A 118 -39.51 49.74 -119.46
CA LEU A 118 -38.56 50.36 -118.53
C LEU A 118 -39.03 50.23 -117.06
N ASP A 119 -40.33 50.37 -116.83
CA ASP A 119 -41.01 50.20 -115.54
C ASP A 119 -40.79 48.82 -114.89
N ALA A 120 -40.69 47.76 -115.69
CA ALA A 120 -40.43 46.41 -115.19
C ALA A 120 -38.96 46.23 -114.80
N ILE A 121 -38.05 46.92 -115.50
CA ILE A 121 -36.61 46.92 -115.19
C ILE A 121 -36.35 47.70 -113.89
N ILE A 122 -37.02 48.84 -113.69
CA ILE A 122 -36.91 49.65 -112.47
C ILE A 122 -37.39 48.86 -111.25
N ARG A 123 -38.60 48.27 -111.29
CA ARG A 123 -39.10 47.45 -110.17
C ARG A 123 -38.17 46.29 -109.82
N TYR A 124 -37.62 45.59 -110.82
CA TYR A 124 -36.68 44.50 -110.58
C TYR A 124 -35.32 44.98 -110.02
N ALA A 125 -34.87 46.19 -110.38
CA ALA A 125 -33.68 46.80 -109.80
C ALA A 125 -33.89 47.20 -108.33
N ASP A 126 -35.09 47.66 -107.96
CA ASP A 126 -35.45 47.96 -106.57
C ASP A 126 -35.67 46.69 -105.73
N GLU A 127 -36.28 45.63 -106.30
CA GLU A 127 -36.31 44.30 -105.68
C GLU A 127 -34.90 43.76 -105.41
N LEU A 128 -33.98 43.86 -106.38
CA LEU A 128 -32.58 43.49 -106.19
C LEU A 128 -31.86 44.36 -105.15
N ARG A 129 -32.14 45.67 -105.10
CA ARG A 129 -31.59 46.58 -104.08
C ARG A 129 -32.04 46.16 -102.68
N ASN A 130 -33.33 45.90 -102.48
CA ASN A 130 -33.87 45.45 -101.21
C ASN A 130 -33.28 44.09 -100.79
N ILE A 131 -33.10 43.15 -101.73
CA ILE A 131 -32.44 41.86 -101.48
C ILE A 131 -30.95 42.01 -101.09
N ILE A 132 -30.26 43.02 -101.62
CA ILE A 132 -28.88 43.34 -101.22
C ILE A 132 -28.86 43.98 -99.83
N GLU A 133 -29.78 44.90 -99.53
CA GLU A 133 -29.88 45.55 -98.23
C GLU A 133 -30.25 44.56 -97.11
N ASP A 134 -31.22 43.67 -97.34
CA ASP A 134 -31.54 42.55 -96.44
C ASP A 134 -30.35 41.60 -96.25
N LYS A 135 -29.53 41.35 -97.28
CA LYS A 135 -28.31 40.54 -97.13
C LYS A 135 -27.29 41.22 -96.25
N ASN A 136 -26.98 42.48 -96.50
CA ASN A 136 -26.03 43.25 -95.69
C ASN A 136 -26.49 43.34 -94.23
N ASN A 137 -27.79 43.58 -93.99
CA ASN A 137 -28.39 43.61 -92.66
C ASN A 137 -28.34 42.25 -91.94
N ASN A 138 -28.43 41.14 -92.68
CA ASN A 138 -28.25 39.81 -92.09
C ASN A 138 -26.77 39.43 -91.92
N GLU A 139 -25.86 39.94 -92.75
CA GLU A 139 -24.41 39.75 -92.62
C GLU A 139 -23.88 40.42 -91.35
N VAL A 140 -24.20 41.70 -91.11
CA VAL A 140 -23.88 42.40 -89.85
C VAL A 140 -24.44 41.67 -88.64
N ARG A 141 -25.70 41.22 -88.69
CA ARG A 141 -26.32 40.45 -87.59
C ARG A 141 -25.69 39.08 -87.35
N LEU A 142 -25.04 38.49 -88.36
CA LEU A 142 -24.29 37.23 -88.21
C LEU A 142 -22.88 37.49 -87.66
N GLU A 143 -22.28 38.64 -87.99
CA GLU A 143 -21.01 39.11 -87.43
C GLU A 143 -21.15 39.45 -85.93
N ASP A 144 -22.18 40.22 -85.55
CA ASP A 144 -22.56 40.47 -84.14
C ASP A 144 -22.71 39.16 -83.34
N LEU A 145 -23.43 38.18 -83.90
CA LEU A 145 -23.66 36.88 -83.25
C LEU A 145 -22.40 35.99 -83.19
N LEU A 146 -21.45 36.17 -84.11
CA LEU A 146 -20.15 35.50 -84.08
C LEU A 146 -19.26 36.07 -82.97
N ASP A 147 -19.20 37.39 -82.83
CA ASP A 147 -18.45 38.04 -81.76
C ASP A 147 -19.05 37.73 -80.37
N ASP A 148 -20.36 37.74 -80.21
CA ASP A 148 -21.02 37.30 -78.97
C ASP A 148 -20.70 35.83 -78.64
N ALA A 149 -20.65 34.96 -79.65
CA ALA A 149 -20.28 33.55 -79.49
C ALA A 149 -18.80 33.37 -79.09
N PHE A 150 -17.86 34.11 -79.70
CA PHE A 150 -16.44 34.08 -79.34
C PHE A 150 -16.20 34.61 -77.92
N ASN A 151 -16.82 35.75 -77.57
CA ASN A 151 -16.75 36.31 -76.22
C ASN A 151 -17.32 35.34 -75.17
N ARG A 152 -18.40 34.63 -75.51
CA ARG A 152 -18.96 33.59 -74.65
C ARG A 152 -18.07 32.35 -74.53
N GLU A 153 -17.37 31.95 -75.59
CA GLU A 153 -16.43 30.83 -75.53
C GLU A 153 -15.22 31.14 -74.62
N GLU A 154 -14.59 32.31 -74.76
CA GLU A 154 -13.45 32.70 -73.92
C GLU A 154 -13.83 32.86 -72.44
N TYR A 155 -15.01 33.40 -72.14
CA TYR A 155 -15.54 33.39 -70.77
C TYR A 155 -15.61 31.95 -70.19
N LEU A 156 -16.20 31.02 -70.95
CA LEU A 156 -16.35 29.62 -70.53
C LEU A 156 -15.01 28.89 -70.41
N ARG A 157 -14.02 29.21 -71.26
CA ARG A 157 -12.64 28.73 -71.17
C ARG A 157 -11.97 29.23 -69.89
N GLN A 158 -12.14 30.50 -69.54
CA GLN A 158 -11.58 31.08 -68.31
C GLN A 158 -12.24 30.49 -67.06
N GLU A 159 -13.56 30.36 -67.04
CA GLU A 159 -14.33 29.75 -65.96
C GLU A 159 -13.95 28.27 -65.73
N LEU A 160 -13.78 27.50 -66.81
CA LEU A 160 -13.30 26.12 -66.77
C LEU A 160 -11.87 26.01 -66.21
N ASN A 161 -10.97 26.91 -66.60
CA ASN A 161 -9.59 26.92 -66.12
C ASN A 161 -9.50 27.31 -64.63
N ASN A 162 -10.27 28.31 -64.19
CA ASN A 162 -10.42 28.69 -62.78
C ASN A 162 -10.96 27.51 -61.95
N THR A 163 -11.97 26.81 -62.46
CA THR A 163 -12.56 25.63 -61.82
C THR A 163 -11.54 24.49 -61.70
N ARG A 164 -10.77 24.21 -62.76
CA ARG A 164 -9.68 23.21 -62.75
C ARG A 164 -8.61 23.55 -61.71
N ALA A 165 -8.19 24.81 -61.62
CA ALA A 165 -7.22 25.28 -60.62
C ALA A 165 -7.74 25.08 -59.18
N SER A 166 -9.00 25.42 -58.92
CA SER A 166 -9.65 25.21 -57.63
C SER A 166 -9.71 23.73 -57.22
N VAL A 167 -10.12 22.84 -58.15
CA VAL A 167 -10.16 21.38 -57.93
C VAL A 167 -8.75 20.81 -57.68
N LEU A 168 -7.74 21.27 -58.41
CA LEU A 168 -6.35 20.85 -58.20
C LEU A 168 -5.81 21.30 -56.83
N ASN A 169 -6.04 22.55 -56.44
CA ASN A 169 -5.63 23.06 -55.12
C ASN A 169 -6.29 22.26 -53.99
N THR A 170 -7.61 22.06 -54.07
CA THR A 170 -8.39 21.25 -53.13
C THR A 170 -7.88 19.81 -53.03
N ARG A 171 -7.49 19.20 -54.16
CA ARG A 171 -6.89 17.87 -54.21
C ARG A 171 -5.52 17.82 -53.52
N CYS A 172 -4.70 18.87 -53.67
CA CYS A 172 -3.41 18.95 -52.99
C CYS A 172 -3.60 19.09 -51.46
N THR A 173 -4.46 20.00 -51.00
CA THR A 173 -4.70 20.18 -49.55
C THR A 173 -5.25 18.92 -48.88
N PHE A 174 -6.14 18.16 -49.52
CA PHE A 174 -6.57 16.84 -49.02
C PHE A 174 -5.43 15.80 -48.99
N LYS A 175 -4.56 15.79 -50.00
CA LYS A 175 -3.41 14.87 -50.05
C LYS A 175 -2.42 15.17 -48.91
N ASP A 176 -2.13 16.44 -48.69
CA ASP A 176 -1.14 16.87 -47.67
C ASP A 176 -1.70 16.65 -46.25
N ALA A 177 -2.99 16.91 -46.02
CA ALA A 177 -3.67 16.57 -44.77
C ALA A 177 -3.67 15.05 -44.50
N TYR A 178 -3.90 14.21 -45.53
CA TYR A 178 -3.81 12.75 -45.40
C TYR A 178 -2.39 12.28 -45.05
N ILE A 179 -1.35 12.87 -45.64
CA ILE A 179 0.05 12.58 -45.33
C ILE A 179 0.38 12.97 -43.89
N GLN A 180 -0.08 14.14 -43.42
CA GLN A 180 0.11 14.58 -42.03
C GLN A 180 -0.58 13.62 -41.04
N GLU A 181 -1.83 13.23 -41.27
CA GLU A 181 -2.56 12.23 -40.48
C GLU A 181 -1.81 10.88 -40.42
N LEU A 182 -1.28 10.43 -41.55
CA LEU A 182 -0.55 9.16 -41.64
C LEU A 182 0.76 9.20 -40.83
N HIS A 183 1.51 10.30 -40.89
CA HIS A 183 2.69 10.51 -40.03
C HIS A 183 2.33 10.65 -38.56
N HIS A 184 1.24 11.35 -38.21
CA HIS A 184 0.78 11.51 -36.84
C HIS A 184 0.42 10.16 -36.20
N ARG A 185 -0.30 9.30 -36.94
CA ARG A 185 -0.62 7.92 -36.53
C ARG A 185 0.62 7.04 -36.39
N GLN A 186 1.62 7.17 -37.26
CA GLN A 186 2.89 6.46 -37.13
C GLN A 186 3.65 6.88 -35.87
N HIS A 187 3.71 8.19 -35.59
CA HIS A 187 4.35 8.75 -34.40
C HIS A 187 3.72 8.23 -33.10
N TRP A 188 2.38 8.34 -32.97
CA TRP A 188 1.66 7.83 -31.80
C TRP A 188 1.77 6.32 -31.64
N LYS A 189 1.77 5.54 -32.73
CA LYS A 189 2.00 4.09 -32.67
C LYS A 189 3.41 3.77 -32.14
N GLY A 190 4.43 4.50 -32.58
CA GLY A 190 5.80 4.36 -32.09
C GLY A 190 5.93 4.71 -30.60
N LEU A 191 5.30 5.80 -30.16
CA LEU A 191 5.22 6.18 -28.74
C LEU A 191 4.55 5.08 -27.90
N ALA A 192 3.37 4.61 -28.30
CA ALA A 192 2.64 3.57 -27.58
C ALA A 192 3.45 2.26 -27.44
N GLN A 193 4.13 1.84 -28.50
CA GLN A 193 5.01 0.66 -28.48
C GLN A 193 6.22 0.85 -27.56
N ASN A 194 6.82 2.05 -27.53
CA ASN A 194 7.93 2.38 -26.63
C ASN A 194 7.46 2.37 -25.16
N THR A 195 6.36 3.03 -24.84
CA THR A 195 5.75 3.03 -23.49
C THR A 195 5.40 1.61 -23.03
N GLN A 196 4.81 0.78 -23.89
CA GLN A 196 4.51 -0.63 -23.57
C GLN A 196 5.78 -1.44 -23.29
N THR A 197 6.86 -1.20 -24.04
CA THR A 197 8.17 -1.84 -23.83
C THR A 197 8.81 -1.40 -22.50
N GLN A 198 8.71 -0.12 -22.16
CA GLN A 198 9.18 0.41 -20.87
C GLN A 198 8.41 -0.21 -19.69
N LEU A 199 7.08 -0.28 -19.77
CA LEU A 199 6.24 -0.90 -18.75
C LEU A 199 6.59 -2.37 -18.52
N ALA A 200 6.80 -3.15 -19.60
CA ALA A 200 7.23 -4.54 -19.50
C ALA A 200 8.60 -4.68 -18.80
N ASN A 201 9.57 -3.81 -19.14
CA ASN A 201 10.88 -3.78 -18.48
C ASN A 201 10.78 -3.43 -16.99
N SER A 202 9.94 -2.46 -16.61
CA SER A 202 9.68 -2.12 -15.21
C SER A 202 9.01 -3.26 -14.44
N GLN A 203 8.07 -3.99 -15.05
CA GLN A 203 7.44 -5.17 -14.45
C GLN A 203 8.47 -6.28 -14.17
N ILE A 204 9.38 -6.55 -15.12
CA ILE A 204 10.47 -7.52 -14.94
C ILE A 204 11.41 -7.08 -13.80
N GLN A 205 11.74 -5.80 -13.70
CA GLN A 205 12.57 -5.27 -12.59
C GLN A 205 11.88 -5.44 -11.23
N LEU A 206 10.58 -5.15 -11.14
CA LEU A 206 9.79 -5.33 -9.91
C LEU A 206 9.70 -6.81 -9.47
N ALA A 207 9.45 -7.73 -10.42
CA ALA A 207 9.44 -9.16 -10.13
C ALA A 207 10.80 -9.66 -9.61
N ASN A 208 11.90 -9.18 -10.19
CA ASN A 208 13.26 -9.51 -9.76
C ASN A 208 13.57 -8.97 -8.35
N THR A 209 13.22 -7.72 -8.04
CA THR A 209 13.48 -7.17 -6.69
C THR A 209 12.62 -7.86 -5.63
N GLN A 210 11.34 -8.13 -5.91
CA GLN A 210 10.48 -8.87 -4.98
C GLN A 210 11.03 -10.28 -4.69
N THR A 211 11.46 -11.01 -5.73
CA THR A 211 12.09 -12.34 -5.57
C THR A 211 13.35 -12.26 -4.67
N GLN A 212 14.16 -11.22 -4.80
CA GLN A 212 15.31 -11.00 -3.90
C GLN A 212 14.90 -10.69 -2.46
N PHE A 213 13.86 -9.89 -2.23
CA PHE A 213 13.34 -9.60 -0.90
C PHE A 213 12.78 -10.87 -0.22
N GLU A 214 12.03 -11.70 -0.95
CA GLU A 214 11.49 -12.96 -0.44
C GLU A 214 12.60 -13.96 -0.10
N SER A 215 13.62 -14.08 -0.95
CA SER A 215 14.83 -14.88 -0.67
C SER A 215 15.54 -14.42 0.60
N ARG A 216 15.81 -13.11 0.75
CA ARG A 216 16.40 -12.52 1.96
C ARG A 216 15.54 -12.78 3.21
N ARG A 217 14.22 -12.65 3.10
CA ARG A 217 13.27 -12.89 4.20
C ARG A 217 13.26 -14.36 4.63
N ASN A 218 13.38 -15.29 3.68
CA ASN A 218 13.46 -16.73 3.97
C ASN A 218 14.81 -17.14 4.56
N ALA A 219 15.93 -16.57 4.08
CA ALA A 219 17.25 -16.76 4.71
C ALA A 219 17.25 -16.27 6.17
N HIS A 220 16.66 -15.10 6.45
CA HIS A 220 16.53 -14.58 7.81
C HIS A 220 15.66 -15.48 8.71
N ARG A 221 14.53 -16.00 8.19
CA ARG A 221 13.67 -16.98 8.90
C ARG A 221 14.42 -18.27 9.25
N LEU A 222 15.28 -18.77 8.35
CA LEU A 222 16.11 -19.96 8.61
C LEU A 222 17.14 -19.71 9.71
N LEU A 223 17.85 -18.57 9.67
CA LEU A 223 18.79 -18.17 10.71
C LEU A 223 18.11 -18.01 12.08
N GLN A 224 16.92 -17.41 12.14
CA GLN A 224 16.15 -17.30 13.39
C GLN A 224 15.77 -18.68 13.97
N ARG A 225 15.40 -19.65 13.13
CA ARG A 225 15.11 -21.03 13.57
C ARG A 225 16.35 -21.71 14.12
N TYR A 226 17.45 -21.70 13.36
CA TYR A 226 18.72 -22.30 13.76
C TYR A 226 19.25 -21.74 15.09
N ASN A 227 19.19 -20.42 15.28
CA ASN A 227 19.60 -19.78 16.53
C ASN A 227 18.73 -20.21 17.72
N ARG A 228 17.39 -20.23 17.54
CA ARG A 228 16.44 -20.68 18.58
C ARG A 228 16.69 -22.13 18.99
N GLU A 229 16.91 -23.01 18.03
CA GLU A 229 17.20 -24.43 18.25
C GLU A 229 18.56 -24.63 18.93
N THR A 230 19.58 -23.86 18.54
CA THR A 230 20.89 -23.84 19.19
C THR A 230 20.81 -23.36 20.65
N GLU A 231 20.03 -22.32 20.94
CA GLU A 231 19.77 -21.87 22.33
C GLU A 231 19.00 -22.90 23.16
N TRP A 232 17.98 -23.55 22.58
CA TRP A 232 17.19 -24.56 23.26
C TRP A 232 18.05 -25.78 23.64
N ASN A 233 18.87 -26.27 22.70
CA ASN A 233 19.84 -27.35 22.96
C ASN A 233 20.85 -26.96 24.06
N ARG A 234 21.35 -25.71 24.06
CA ARG A 234 22.22 -25.20 25.14
C ARG A 234 21.51 -25.20 26.50
N ARG A 235 20.26 -24.73 26.57
CA ARG A 235 19.46 -24.71 27.82
C ARG A 235 19.29 -26.10 28.40
N ILE A 236 18.98 -27.11 27.58
CA ILE A 236 18.84 -28.51 28.03
C ILE A 236 20.15 -29.07 28.56
N CYS A 237 21.28 -28.82 27.88
CA CYS A 237 22.60 -29.22 28.39
C CYS A 237 22.92 -28.59 29.77
N PHE A 238 22.65 -27.29 29.95
CA PHE A 238 22.83 -26.64 31.26
C PHE A 238 21.90 -27.22 32.34
N GLN A 239 20.64 -27.50 32.03
CA GLN A 239 19.71 -28.14 32.97
C GLN A 239 20.19 -29.54 33.38
N ASN A 240 20.59 -30.38 32.43
CA ASN A 240 21.09 -31.73 32.71
C ASN A 240 22.37 -31.73 33.56
N LEU A 241 23.30 -30.82 33.30
CA LEU A 241 24.52 -30.66 34.10
C LEU A 241 24.22 -30.19 35.53
N ASN A 242 23.26 -29.26 35.71
CA ASN A 242 22.83 -28.83 37.04
C ASN A 242 22.17 -29.97 37.83
N GLN A 243 21.34 -30.81 37.19
CA GLN A 243 20.72 -31.98 37.82
C GLN A 243 21.77 -33.03 38.27
N GLN A 244 22.76 -33.35 37.43
CA GLN A 244 23.86 -34.23 37.84
C GLN A 244 24.67 -33.64 39.01
N PHE A 245 24.90 -32.33 39.00
CA PHE A 245 25.66 -31.67 40.05
C PHE A 245 24.89 -31.54 41.39
N LEU A 246 23.57 -31.44 41.35
CA LEU A 246 22.68 -31.53 42.52
C LEU A 246 22.76 -32.89 43.20
N ILE A 247 22.78 -33.98 42.43
CA ILE A 247 22.91 -35.36 42.96
C ILE A 247 24.21 -35.51 43.75
N ILE A 248 25.33 -35.02 43.20
CA ILE A 248 26.64 -35.06 43.86
C ILE A 248 26.62 -34.26 45.17
N GLN A 249 26.03 -33.07 45.20
CA GLN A 249 25.98 -32.27 46.44
C GLN A 249 24.99 -32.80 47.48
N SER A 250 23.90 -33.44 47.05
CA SER A 250 22.97 -34.11 47.97
C SER A 250 23.65 -35.29 48.70
N ALA A 251 24.60 -35.95 48.04
CA ALA A 251 25.44 -36.98 48.67
C ALA A 251 26.51 -36.40 49.60
N MET A 252 26.99 -35.16 49.37
CA MET A 252 27.94 -34.48 50.26
C MET A 252 27.26 -33.90 51.51
N ALA A 253 26.10 -33.26 51.37
CA ALA A 253 25.32 -32.72 52.48
C ALA A 253 24.59 -33.82 53.29
N GLY A 254 24.45 -35.03 52.74
CA GLY A 254 23.70 -36.13 53.35
C GLY A 254 22.18 -36.06 53.17
N TYR A 255 21.66 -34.95 52.64
CA TYR A 255 20.24 -34.74 52.32
C TYR A 255 20.07 -33.90 51.05
N ALA A 256 18.94 -34.08 50.37
CA ALA A 256 18.57 -33.28 49.21
C ALA A 256 18.08 -31.88 49.65
N PRO A 257 18.38 -30.82 48.87
CA PRO A 257 17.86 -29.49 49.15
C PRO A 257 16.34 -29.44 49.00
N LYS A 258 15.68 -28.77 49.94
CA LYS A 258 14.23 -28.56 49.94
C LYS A 258 13.83 -27.64 48.78
N LYS A 259 12.84 -28.06 47.98
CA LYS A 259 12.24 -27.23 46.93
C LYS A 259 11.29 -26.20 47.54
N PHE A 260 11.05 -25.10 46.82
CA PHE A 260 10.10 -24.06 47.22
C PHE A 260 9.10 -23.80 46.08
N ARG A 261 7.81 -23.91 46.38
CA ARG A 261 6.70 -23.67 45.45
C ARG A 261 6.09 -22.28 45.64
N GLY A 262 6.22 -21.70 46.84
CA GLY A 262 5.53 -20.48 47.23
C GLY A 262 4.08 -20.71 47.66
N VAL A 263 3.76 -21.92 48.16
CA VAL A 263 2.40 -22.25 48.63
C VAL A 263 2.13 -21.69 50.03
N SER A 264 0.86 -21.64 50.45
CA SER A 264 0.40 -20.98 51.68
C SER A 264 0.81 -21.63 53.01
N GLY A 265 1.85 -22.46 53.01
CA GLY A 265 2.50 -23.03 54.20
C GLY A 265 4.04 -23.01 54.12
N GLU A 266 4.61 -22.44 53.04
CA GLU A 266 6.05 -22.24 52.87
C GLU A 266 6.39 -20.77 53.15
N ASP A 267 7.10 -20.52 54.25
CA ASP A 267 7.66 -19.20 54.54
C ASP A 267 8.97 -18.99 53.75
N PRO A 268 9.10 -17.91 52.95
CA PRO A 268 10.34 -17.59 52.25
C PRO A 268 11.56 -17.46 53.17
N GLU A 269 11.40 -16.91 54.38
CA GLU A 269 12.55 -16.66 55.26
C GLU A 269 13.05 -17.95 55.94
N LEU A 270 12.14 -18.80 56.44
CA LEU A 270 12.48 -20.14 56.89
C LEU A 270 13.13 -20.98 55.77
N TRP A 271 12.60 -20.93 54.55
CA TRP A 271 13.20 -21.67 53.43
C TRP A 271 14.60 -21.14 53.05
N LEU A 272 14.82 -19.83 53.10
CA LEU A 272 16.16 -19.26 52.92
C LEU A 272 17.16 -19.75 53.98
N GLN A 273 16.72 -19.93 55.24
CA GLN A 273 17.55 -20.50 56.31
C GLN A 273 17.86 -21.98 56.06
N GLU A 274 16.86 -22.79 55.68
CA GLU A 274 17.05 -24.21 55.30
C GLU A 274 17.99 -24.34 54.09
N PHE A 275 17.86 -23.46 53.09
CA PHE A 275 18.72 -23.43 51.90
C PHE A 275 20.16 -23.03 52.24
N ARG A 276 20.35 -22.02 53.09
CA ARG A 276 21.67 -21.61 53.61
C ARG A 276 22.36 -22.77 54.33
N GLN A 277 21.66 -23.43 55.27
CA GLN A 277 22.19 -24.58 56.00
C GLN A 277 22.56 -25.74 55.06
N TRP A 278 21.77 -25.98 54.01
CA TRP A 278 22.11 -26.98 52.99
C TRP A 278 23.36 -26.59 52.19
N CYS A 279 23.50 -25.33 51.79
CA CYS A 279 24.72 -24.86 51.10
C CYS A 279 25.96 -24.97 51.99
N GLU A 280 25.86 -24.58 53.25
CA GLU A 280 26.93 -24.76 54.25
C GLU A 280 27.28 -26.26 54.43
N SER A 281 26.27 -27.13 54.53
CA SER A 281 26.43 -28.61 54.60
C SER A 281 27.07 -29.21 53.34
N ALA A 282 26.81 -28.63 52.17
CA ALA A 282 27.38 -29.03 50.88
C ALA A 282 28.79 -28.44 50.62
N GLY A 283 29.35 -27.67 51.56
CA GLY A 283 30.64 -26.98 51.36
C GLY A 283 30.60 -25.87 50.31
N LEU A 284 29.42 -25.33 50.02
CA LEU A 284 29.19 -24.23 49.06
C LEU A 284 29.33 -22.88 49.75
N ASP A 285 30.56 -22.54 50.12
CA ASP A 285 30.89 -21.20 50.64
C ASP A 285 30.82 -20.14 49.52
N PRO A 286 29.94 -19.13 49.61
CA PRO A 286 29.91 -18.03 48.65
C PRO A 286 31.16 -17.13 48.69
N ALA A 287 31.87 -17.04 49.82
CA ALA A 287 33.09 -16.23 49.92
C ALA A 287 34.27 -16.85 49.16
N ALA A 288 34.34 -18.18 49.07
CA ALA A 288 35.47 -18.92 48.49
C ALA A 288 35.85 -18.50 47.05
N ASN A 289 34.87 -18.22 46.18
CA ASN A 289 35.09 -17.63 44.85
C ASN A 289 33.78 -17.35 44.08
N ALA A 290 33.87 -16.51 43.05
CA ALA A 290 32.74 -16.15 42.18
C ALA A 290 32.07 -17.32 41.43
N ARG A 291 32.75 -18.45 41.16
CA ARG A 291 32.09 -19.62 40.55
C ARG A 291 31.16 -20.30 41.53
N THR A 292 31.49 -20.32 42.83
CA THR A 292 30.59 -20.83 43.87
C THR A 292 29.32 -19.97 43.94
N CYS A 293 29.43 -18.64 43.94
CA CYS A 293 28.26 -17.73 43.87
C CYS A 293 27.35 -18.00 42.66
N VAL A 294 27.92 -18.14 41.46
CA VAL A 294 27.15 -18.49 40.25
C VAL A 294 26.48 -19.86 40.39
N ARG A 295 27.13 -20.82 41.07
CA ARG A 295 26.58 -22.16 41.27
C ARG A 295 25.49 -22.20 42.34
N ILE A 296 25.61 -21.43 43.42
CA ILE A 296 24.54 -21.25 44.42
C ILE A 296 23.32 -20.61 43.73
N HIS A 297 23.50 -19.59 42.89
CA HIS A 297 22.41 -19.01 42.09
C HIS A 297 21.75 -20.02 41.14
N GLY A 298 22.54 -20.84 40.44
CA GLY A 298 22.02 -21.89 39.56
C GLY A 298 21.25 -22.99 40.32
N ILE A 299 21.68 -23.32 41.54
CA ILE A 299 20.97 -24.23 42.44
C ILE A 299 19.68 -23.57 42.94
N PHE A 300 19.73 -22.33 43.45
CA PHE A 300 18.56 -21.56 43.91
C PHE A 300 17.46 -21.57 42.84
N GLU A 301 17.79 -21.18 41.59
CA GLU A 301 16.85 -21.24 40.47
C GLU A 301 16.25 -22.64 40.32
N SER A 302 17.06 -23.70 40.37
CA SER A 302 16.59 -25.10 40.18
C SER A 302 15.67 -25.63 41.29
N LEU A 303 15.64 -24.99 42.46
CA LEU A 303 14.78 -25.37 43.59
C LEU A 303 13.42 -24.66 43.57
N LEU A 304 13.27 -23.61 42.77
CA LEU A 304 12.00 -22.92 42.56
C LEU A 304 11.12 -23.70 41.57
N GLU A 305 9.95 -24.12 42.06
CA GLU A 305 8.86 -24.72 41.27
C GLU A 305 7.62 -23.81 41.29
N ASP A 306 6.64 -24.15 40.45
CA ASP A 306 5.29 -23.58 40.43
C ASP A 306 5.22 -22.03 40.56
N ASP A 307 4.45 -21.55 41.54
CA ASP A 307 4.17 -20.15 41.82
C ASP A 307 5.45 -19.31 42.07
N ALA A 308 6.51 -19.93 42.60
CA ALA A 308 7.80 -19.30 42.85
C ALA A 308 8.72 -19.27 41.62
N ARG A 309 8.66 -20.31 40.78
CA ARG A 309 9.32 -20.30 39.46
C ARG A 309 8.78 -19.15 38.60
N ASP A 310 7.46 -18.98 38.54
CA ASP A 310 6.79 -17.88 37.84
C ASP A 310 7.30 -16.50 38.30
N TRP A 311 7.41 -16.28 39.62
CA TRP A 311 7.91 -15.02 40.18
C TRP A 311 9.37 -14.77 39.74
N PHE A 312 10.22 -15.79 39.78
CA PHE A 312 11.63 -15.66 39.40
C PHE A 312 11.83 -15.36 37.91
N GLU A 313 11.13 -16.08 37.01
CA GLU A 313 11.20 -15.83 35.56
C GLU A 313 10.71 -14.42 35.20
N THR A 314 9.82 -13.82 36.00
CA THR A 314 9.24 -12.49 35.74
C THR A 314 9.97 -11.33 36.41
N HIS A 315 10.46 -11.49 37.64
CA HIS A 315 11.04 -10.41 38.46
C HIS A 315 12.58 -10.42 38.50
N ILE A 316 13.23 -11.55 38.27
CA ILE A 316 14.69 -11.70 38.38
C ILE A 316 15.35 -11.99 37.02
N LYS A 317 14.81 -12.94 36.28
CA LYS A 317 15.55 -13.57 35.18
C LYS A 317 15.75 -12.61 34.00
N GLY A 318 17.00 -12.47 33.57
CA GLY A 318 17.40 -11.56 32.50
C GLY A 318 17.38 -10.07 32.89
N LYS A 319 17.04 -9.72 34.14
CA LYS A 319 17.09 -8.34 34.64
C LYS A 319 18.51 -7.95 35.05
N ASN A 320 18.77 -6.64 35.05
CA ASN A 320 19.93 -5.99 35.65
C ASN A 320 19.60 -5.51 37.07
N TRP A 321 20.60 -5.18 37.89
CA TRP A 321 20.41 -4.61 39.22
C TRP A 321 20.56 -3.08 39.22
N LYS A 322 19.53 -2.35 39.63
CA LYS A 322 19.50 -0.88 39.74
C LYS A 322 19.64 -0.44 41.19
N CYS A 323 20.62 0.42 41.47
CA CYS A 323 20.76 1.09 42.77
C CYS A 323 20.13 2.49 42.68
N ALA A 324 18.81 2.61 42.82
CA ALA A 324 18.06 3.81 42.42
C ALA A 324 18.57 5.13 43.04
N ASN A 325 19.06 5.10 44.27
CA ASN A 325 19.53 6.28 45.01
C ASN A 325 21.02 6.58 44.81
N ILE A 326 21.77 5.77 44.05
CA ILE A 326 23.18 6.06 43.70
C ILE A 326 23.26 6.52 42.23
N ARG A 327 23.74 7.76 42.03
CA ARG A 327 24.08 8.33 40.72
C ARG A 327 25.56 8.14 40.41
N ASN A 328 25.89 7.98 39.13
CA ASN A 328 27.26 7.78 38.62
C ASN A 328 28.15 9.04 38.62
N ASN A 329 28.00 9.92 39.63
CA ASN A 329 28.74 11.17 39.80
C ASN A 329 28.73 11.62 41.29
N LEU A 330 29.01 10.70 42.22
CA LEU A 330 28.87 10.94 43.67
C LEU A 330 30.18 11.20 44.44
N ALA A 331 31.35 10.99 43.83
CA ALA A 331 32.67 11.34 44.38
C ALA A 331 32.96 10.87 45.83
N VAL A 332 32.39 9.74 46.25
CA VAL A 332 32.40 9.24 47.63
C VAL A 332 32.96 7.82 47.66
N ALA A 333 33.85 7.53 48.64
CA ALA A 333 34.78 6.41 48.58
C ALA A 333 34.20 5.02 48.89
N ASN A 334 33.15 4.91 49.71
CA ASN A 334 32.49 3.65 50.08
C ASN A 334 31.10 3.91 50.70
N LEU A 335 30.36 2.83 51.03
CA LEU A 335 29.02 2.92 51.65
C LEU A 335 29.03 3.69 52.99
N ALA A 336 30.07 3.54 53.81
CA ALA A 336 30.21 4.27 55.07
C ALA A 336 30.35 5.79 54.86
N ALA A 337 31.13 6.21 53.85
CA ALA A 337 31.26 7.60 53.45
C ALA A 337 29.96 8.15 52.80
N ALA A 338 29.16 7.31 52.15
CA ALA A 338 27.83 7.70 51.65
C ALA A 338 26.84 7.95 52.80
N ASN A 339 26.84 7.08 53.82
CA ASN A 339 26.06 7.28 55.04
C ASN A 339 26.52 8.51 55.83
N ALA A 340 27.83 8.81 55.86
CA ALA A 340 28.35 10.04 56.45
C ALA A 340 27.88 11.30 55.71
N LEU A 341 27.86 11.28 54.37
CA LEU A 341 27.39 12.41 53.56
C LEU A 341 25.89 12.71 53.76
N ALA A 342 25.10 11.68 54.10
CA ALA A 342 23.69 11.82 54.43
C ALA A 342 23.43 12.45 55.82
N GLN A 343 24.42 12.45 56.71
CA GLN A 343 24.32 13.06 58.05
C GLN A 343 25.03 14.42 58.16
N HIS A 344 26.15 14.62 57.44
CA HIS A 344 26.88 15.88 57.42
C HIS A 344 27.24 16.32 56.00
N GLY A 345 26.46 17.28 55.48
CA GLY A 345 26.62 17.76 54.11
C GLY A 345 27.78 18.74 53.91
N GLN A 346 29.01 18.24 53.71
CA GLN A 346 30.00 18.85 52.80
C GLN A 346 31.21 17.97 52.44
N ALA A 347 31.39 17.77 51.13
CA ALA A 347 32.59 17.53 50.32
C ALA A 347 33.90 16.89 50.90
N ALA A 348 34.40 15.89 50.17
CA ALA A 348 35.84 15.65 49.95
C ALA A 348 36.06 14.99 48.55
N VAL A 349 37.26 15.10 47.97
CA VAL A 349 37.56 14.64 46.58
C VAL A 349 38.64 13.55 46.57
N VAL A 350 38.33 12.38 46.01
CA VAL A 350 39.32 11.39 45.50
C VAL A 350 38.73 10.69 44.27
N ASN A 351 39.55 10.34 43.26
CA ASN A 351 39.12 9.79 41.98
C ASN A 351 39.80 8.45 41.63
N THR A 352 39.32 7.34 42.20
CA THR A 352 39.44 5.96 41.68
C THR A 352 38.50 5.06 42.47
N ILE A 353 37.54 4.40 41.81
CA ILE A 353 36.67 3.36 42.41
C ILE A 353 36.53 2.21 41.41
N THR A 354 36.70 0.97 41.88
CA THR A 354 36.34 -0.24 41.12
C THR A 354 35.04 -0.84 41.64
N GLY A 355 34.42 -1.76 40.92
CA GLY A 355 33.06 -2.27 41.24
C GLY A 355 32.94 -3.16 42.49
N ALA A 356 33.84 -3.04 43.45
CA ALA A 356 33.84 -3.78 44.73
C ALA A 356 33.16 -2.99 45.85
N ASP A 357 33.43 -1.68 45.95
CA ASP A 357 33.07 -0.83 47.11
C ASP A 357 31.57 -0.46 47.23
N PHE A 358 30.73 -1.04 46.37
CA PHE A 358 29.28 -0.88 46.32
C PHE A 358 28.51 -2.10 46.86
N ILE A 359 29.19 -3.12 47.36
CA ILE A 359 28.61 -4.33 47.93
C ILE A 359 28.41 -4.11 49.44
N PRO A 360 27.26 -4.49 50.05
CA PRO A 360 27.11 -4.48 51.50
C PRO A 360 28.20 -5.31 52.19
N ASP A 361 28.74 -4.83 53.32
CA ASP A 361 29.87 -5.43 54.04
C ASP A 361 29.46 -6.66 54.89
N HIS A 362 28.63 -7.52 54.31
CA HIS A 362 27.94 -8.64 54.95
C HIS A 362 28.08 -9.90 54.09
N THR A 363 27.71 -11.06 54.63
CA THR A 363 27.73 -12.31 53.83
C THR A 363 26.66 -12.24 52.72
N VAL A 364 26.84 -13.02 51.65
CA VAL A 364 25.87 -13.15 50.55
C VAL A 364 24.44 -13.48 51.02
N TRP A 365 24.28 -14.08 52.20
CA TRP A 365 22.98 -14.41 52.80
C TRP A 365 22.28 -13.21 53.44
N ASP A 366 23.04 -12.18 53.79
CA ASP A 366 22.67 -11.10 54.72
C ASP A 366 22.89 -9.70 54.09
N GLU A 367 22.99 -9.61 52.75
CA GLU A 367 23.13 -8.34 52.01
C GLU A 367 21.87 -7.46 52.14
N ASP A 368 21.98 -6.26 52.74
CA ASP A 368 20.93 -5.23 52.69
C ASP A 368 21.17 -4.23 51.55
N TRP A 369 20.19 -4.11 50.64
CA TRP A 369 20.19 -3.16 49.53
C TRP A 369 19.15 -2.03 49.69
N SER A 370 18.54 -1.89 50.86
CA SER A 370 17.49 -0.90 51.16
C SER A 370 17.97 0.55 50.97
N ILE A 371 19.15 0.87 51.54
CA ILE A 371 19.80 2.19 51.52
C ILE A 371 19.91 2.76 50.10
N VAL A 372 20.20 1.88 49.13
CA VAL A 372 20.46 2.28 47.74
C VAL A 372 19.23 2.18 46.84
N GLU A 373 18.06 1.79 47.39
CA GLU A 373 16.88 1.35 46.63
C GLU A 373 17.24 0.30 45.56
N GLY A 374 17.91 -0.77 45.99
CA GLY A 374 18.31 -1.88 45.14
C GLY A 374 17.10 -2.66 44.61
N ARG A 375 16.96 -2.74 43.29
CA ARG A 375 15.86 -3.46 42.63
C ARG A 375 16.22 -3.99 41.24
N PRO A 376 15.57 -5.08 40.77
CA PRO A 376 15.66 -5.53 39.38
C PRO A 376 15.20 -4.45 38.39
N THR A 377 15.76 -4.48 37.18
CA THR A 377 15.36 -3.57 36.09
C THR A 377 15.63 -4.14 34.69
N ASP A 378 14.85 -3.69 33.72
CA ASP A 378 15.10 -3.90 32.28
C ASP A 378 15.99 -2.79 31.66
N ILE A 379 16.35 -1.76 32.45
CA ILE A 379 17.24 -0.68 31.99
C ILE A 379 18.63 -1.25 31.66
N ALA A 380 19.24 -0.72 30.60
CA ALA A 380 20.58 -1.09 30.17
C ALA A 380 21.66 -0.82 31.23
N VAL A 381 22.75 -1.58 31.17
CA VAL A 381 23.88 -1.48 32.10
C VAL A 381 24.50 -0.07 32.06
N ASN A 382 24.64 0.58 33.21
CA ASN A 382 25.17 1.93 33.35
C ASN A 382 26.23 1.94 34.46
N ASN A 383 27.50 2.03 34.06
CA ASN A 383 28.64 1.86 34.96
C ASN A 383 28.83 3.05 35.92
N PRO A 384 29.45 2.84 37.11
CA PRO A 384 29.65 3.88 38.13
C PRO A 384 30.38 5.15 37.70
N ASN A 385 31.16 5.11 36.62
CA ASN A 385 31.97 6.22 36.11
C ASN A 385 31.60 6.62 34.67
N ALA A 386 30.30 6.52 34.31
CA ALA A 386 29.82 6.83 32.97
C ALA A 386 29.41 8.31 32.77
N ASN A 387 29.57 9.17 33.78
CA ASN A 387 29.41 10.65 33.77
C ASN A 387 28.11 11.23 33.17
N ASN A 388 27.11 10.39 32.87
CA ASN A 388 25.83 10.82 32.28
C ASN A 388 24.78 11.31 33.32
N GLY A 389 25.14 11.32 34.61
CA GLY A 389 24.29 11.73 35.73
C GLY A 389 23.17 10.74 36.09
N GLY A 390 23.13 9.57 35.44
CA GLY A 390 22.12 8.54 35.63
C GLY A 390 22.37 7.65 36.85
N THR A 391 21.35 6.87 37.19
CA THR A 391 21.42 5.80 38.19
C THR A 391 22.41 4.72 37.77
N ILE A 392 23.18 4.17 38.73
CA ILE A 392 24.03 2.99 38.47
C ILE A 392 23.15 1.75 38.23
N VAL A 393 23.46 1.02 37.16
CA VAL A 393 22.81 -0.26 36.80
C VAL A 393 23.89 -1.30 36.52
N ALA A 394 24.01 -2.30 37.38
CA ALA A 394 24.98 -3.38 37.28
C ALA A 394 24.49 -4.51 36.35
N PRO A 395 25.39 -5.20 35.62
CA PRO A 395 25.02 -6.27 34.70
C PRO A 395 24.52 -7.51 35.44
N GLY A 396 23.30 -7.94 35.12
CA GLY A 396 22.63 -9.09 35.75
C GLY A 396 22.23 -8.85 37.21
N ILE A 397 21.89 -9.95 37.89
CA ILE A 397 21.59 -10.00 39.33
C ILE A 397 22.50 -11.05 39.98
N ARG A 398 23.05 -10.71 41.15
CA ARG A 398 23.90 -11.61 41.97
C ARG A 398 23.06 -12.39 42.98
N ILE A 399 23.63 -13.46 43.55
CA ILE A 399 22.94 -14.32 44.52
C ILE A 399 22.43 -13.57 45.76
N GLY A 400 23.22 -12.67 46.37
CA GLY A 400 22.72 -11.91 47.53
C GLY A 400 21.65 -10.88 47.19
N GLN A 401 21.77 -10.19 46.05
CA GLN A 401 20.71 -9.34 45.48
C GLN A 401 19.40 -10.11 45.23
N LEU A 402 19.51 -11.35 44.73
CA LEU A 402 18.39 -12.28 44.58
C LEU A 402 17.79 -12.67 45.94
N ILE A 403 18.61 -13.07 46.91
CA ILE A 403 18.16 -13.44 48.27
C ILE A 403 17.44 -12.25 48.93
N TYR A 404 18.03 -11.06 48.90
CA TYR A 404 17.43 -9.81 49.39
C TYR A 404 16.10 -9.52 48.70
N HIS A 405 16.03 -9.58 47.37
CA HIS A 405 14.79 -9.26 46.66
C HIS A 405 13.70 -10.32 46.87
N PHE A 406 14.07 -11.60 46.94
CA PHE A 406 13.16 -12.69 47.25
C PHE A 406 12.61 -12.56 48.67
N LYS A 407 13.47 -12.33 49.66
CA LYS A 407 13.08 -12.12 51.07
C LYS A 407 12.05 -11.00 51.25
N HIS A 408 12.24 -9.86 50.58
CA HIS A 408 11.41 -8.67 50.80
C HIS A 408 10.25 -8.50 49.80
N TYR A 409 10.32 -9.10 48.60
CA TYR A 409 9.36 -8.87 47.51
C TYR A 409 8.75 -10.15 46.92
N PHE A 410 9.10 -11.34 47.41
CA PHE A 410 8.27 -12.52 47.16
C PHE A 410 6.91 -12.33 47.86
N PRO A 411 5.76 -12.48 47.17
CA PRO A 411 4.46 -12.18 47.76
C PRO A 411 4.07 -13.20 48.84
N THR A 412 4.29 -12.83 50.10
CA THR A 412 3.75 -13.58 51.23
C THR A 412 2.21 -13.59 51.19
N ILE A 413 1.61 -14.61 51.81
CA ILE A 413 0.15 -14.75 51.99
C ILE A 413 -0.48 -13.44 52.51
N THR A 414 0.23 -12.74 53.40
CA THR A 414 -0.19 -11.46 54.00
C THR A 414 -0.23 -10.32 52.98
N SER A 415 0.70 -10.27 52.02
CA SER A 415 0.67 -9.32 50.90
C SER A 415 -0.54 -9.57 49.99
N GLU A 416 -0.81 -10.83 49.65
CA GLU A 416 -1.95 -11.22 48.80
C GLU A 416 -3.31 -10.98 49.48
N LYS A 417 -3.42 -11.32 50.78
CA LYS A 417 -4.56 -10.95 51.63
C LYS A 417 -4.79 -9.44 51.63
N SER A 418 -3.74 -8.65 51.74
CA SER A 418 -3.84 -7.18 51.80
C SER A 418 -4.35 -6.60 50.47
N LYS A 419 -3.82 -7.06 49.33
CA LYS A 419 -4.27 -6.63 47.99
C LYS A 419 -5.76 -6.90 47.76
N LEU A 420 -6.25 -8.06 48.22
CA LEU A 420 -7.67 -8.44 48.16
C LEU A 420 -8.53 -7.66 49.15
N ALA A 421 -8.09 -7.50 50.40
CA ALA A 421 -8.85 -6.80 51.44
C ALA A 421 -9.08 -5.31 51.13
N PHE A 422 -8.14 -4.66 50.44
CA PHE A 422 -8.24 -3.25 50.05
C PHE A 422 -8.78 -3.03 48.62
N ASN A 423 -9.30 -4.07 47.95
CA ASN A 423 -9.78 -4.02 46.55
C ASN A 423 -8.73 -3.43 45.57
N ALA A 424 -7.43 -3.58 45.85
CA ALA A 424 -6.35 -2.90 45.15
C ALA A 424 -5.95 -3.57 43.82
N ILE A 425 -6.82 -4.44 43.28
CA ILE A 425 -6.52 -5.32 42.16
C ILE A 425 -7.32 -4.86 40.94
N VAL A 426 -6.61 -4.24 40.00
CA VAL A 426 -7.17 -3.73 38.74
C VAL A 426 -6.54 -4.42 37.54
N GLN A 427 -7.28 -4.47 36.43
CA GLN A 427 -6.84 -5.09 35.18
C GLN A 427 -5.58 -4.44 34.60
N GLY A 428 -5.50 -3.11 34.63
CA GLY A 428 -4.38 -2.38 34.02
C GLY A 428 -4.23 -2.75 32.54
N SER A 429 -3.07 -3.27 32.15
CA SER A 429 -2.76 -3.76 30.81
C SER A 429 -2.81 -5.30 30.66
N ASP A 430 -3.29 -6.04 31.66
CA ASP A 430 -3.52 -7.49 31.52
C ASP A 430 -4.77 -7.78 30.66
N THR A 431 -4.72 -8.82 29.81
CA THR A 431 -5.91 -9.33 29.10
C THR A 431 -6.94 -9.90 30.09
N VAL A 432 -8.19 -10.04 29.69
CA VAL A 432 -9.29 -10.43 30.59
C VAL A 432 -9.06 -11.83 31.20
N SER A 433 -8.64 -12.81 30.39
CA SER A 433 -8.21 -14.13 30.85
C SER A 433 -7.00 -14.09 31.79
N ARG A 434 -6.00 -13.24 31.50
CA ARG A 434 -4.80 -13.12 32.33
C ARG A 434 -5.14 -12.51 33.70
N PHE A 435 -5.97 -11.47 33.70
CA PHE A 435 -6.46 -10.81 34.89
C PHE A 435 -7.32 -11.75 35.77
N TYR A 436 -8.26 -12.48 35.17
CA TYR A 436 -9.08 -13.46 35.88
C TYR A 436 -8.25 -14.61 36.48
N SER A 437 -7.31 -15.16 35.71
CA SER A 437 -6.42 -16.25 36.16
C SER A 437 -5.56 -15.81 37.35
N LYS A 438 -5.02 -14.58 37.28
CA LYS A 438 -4.28 -13.91 38.35
C LYS A 438 -5.14 -13.75 39.61
N LEU A 439 -6.35 -13.22 39.49
CA LEU A 439 -7.30 -13.10 40.61
C LEU A 439 -7.63 -14.45 41.26
N ARG A 440 -7.90 -15.49 40.46
CA ARG A 440 -8.19 -16.84 40.98
C ARG A 440 -7.01 -17.43 41.75
N ARG A 441 -5.77 -17.19 41.30
CA ARG A 441 -4.54 -17.52 42.04
C ARG A 441 -4.45 -16.74 43.35
N MET A 442 -4.61 -15.41 43.32
CA MET A 442 -4.51 -14.55 44.50
C MET A 442 -5.52 -14.95 45.60
N VAL A 443 -6.79 -15.17 45.27
CA VAL A 443 -7.82 -15.58 46.24
C VAL A 443 -7.50 -16.94 46.86
N ARG A 444 -7.08 -17.92 46.05
CA ARG A 444 -6.71 -19.26 46.53
C ARG A 444 -5.51 -19.22 47.49
N LEU A 445 -4.52 -18.37 47.23
CA LEU A 445 -3.36 -18.17 48.10
C LEU A 445 -3.70 -17.43 49.39
N ALA A 446 -4.54 -16.40 49.31
CA ALA A 446 -4.90 -15.56 50.44
C ALA A 446 -5.89 -16.23 51.41
N TYR A 447 -6.81 -17.05 50.90
CA TYR A 447 -7.89 -17.65 51.68
C TYR A 447 -7.98 -19.19 51.49
N PRO A 448 -6.88 -19.94 51.76
CA PRO A 448 -6.80 -21.38 51.44
C PRO A 448 -7.78 -22.25 52.24
N THR A 449 -8.25 -21.78 53.40
CA THR A 449 -9.23 -22.46 54.26
C THR A 449 -10.69 -22.05 53.98
N LEU A 450 -10.92 -21.08 53.08
CA LEU A 450 -12.25 -20.65 52.68
C LEU A 450 -12.85 -21.67 51.69
N PRO A 451 -14.12 -22.11 51.84
CA PRO A 451 -14.74 -23.06 50.92
C PRO A 451 -14.70 -22.59 49.46
N GLU A 452 -14.54 -23.51 48.50
CA GLU A 452 -14.37 -23.15 47.08
C GLU A 452 -15.53 -22.30 46.51
N VAL A 453 -16.76 -22.53 46.97
CA VAL A 453 -17.93 -21.70 46.61
C VAL A 453 -17.70 -20.22 46.98
N ASN A 454 -17.19 -19.97 48.20
CA ASN A 454 -16.91 -18.63 48.70
C ASN A 454 -15.65 -18.03 48.08
N GLN A 455 -14.64 -18.86 47.72
CA GLN A 455 -13.50 -18.41 46.92
C GLN A 455 -13.96 -17.94 45.53
N ASN A 456 -14.79 -18.72 44.84
CA ASN A 456 -15.28 -18.38 43.50
C ASN A 456 -16.16 -17.12 43.50
N GLU A 457 -16.98 -16.91 44.54
CA GLU A 457 -17.75 -15.66 44.70
C GLU A 457 -16.84 -14.46 44.99
N LEU A 458 -15.81 -14.60 45.84
CA LEU A 458 -14.83 -13.54 46.06
C LEU A 458 -14.04 -13.21 44.78
N VAL A 459 -13.67 -14.22 43.98
CA VAL A 459 -13.07 -14.02 42.65
C VAL A 459 -14.04 -13.28 41.71
N ARG A 460 -15.33 -13.64 41.69
CA ARG A 460 -16.36 -12.95 40.89
C ARG A 460 -16.46 -11.47 41.24
N GLN A 461 -16.57 -11.15 42.53
CA GLN A 461 -16.70 -9.76 42.99
C GLN A 461 -15.44 -8.94 42.67
N GLN A 462 -14.25 -9.48 42.94
CA GLN A 462 -12.98 -8.80 42.64
C GLN A 462 -12.74 -8.66 41.13
N PHE A 463 -13.17 -9.63 40.31
CA PHE A 463 -13.09 -9.55 38.85
C PHE A 463 -13.94 -8.38 38.32
N LEU A 464 -15.24 -8.35 38.64
CA LEU A 464 -16.16 -7.31 38.18
C LEU A 464 -15.74 -5.91 38.68
N ASN A 465 -15.25 -5.81 39.93
CA ASN A 465 -14.75 -4.57 40.50
C ASN A 465 -13.39 -4.13 39.90
N GLY A 466 -12.55 -5.06 39.45
CA GLY A 466 -11.19 -4.79 38.98
C GLY A 466 -11.03 -4.62 37.46
N LEU A 467 -12.01 -5.03 36.64
CA LEU A 467 -12.01 -4.82 35.18
C LEU A 467 -11.71 -3.37 34.76
N SER A 468 -11.20 -3.16 33.54
CA SER A 468 -11.02 -1.82 32.95
C SER A 468 -12.36 -1.06 32.84
N SER A 469 -12.31 0.26 32.73
CA SER A 469 -13.52 1.09 32.59
C SER A 469 -14.37 0.72 31.37
N GLU A 470 -13.73 0.28 30.29
CA GLU A 470 -14.34 -0.20 29.05
C GLU A 470 -15.00 -1.57 29.25
N ASN A 471 -14.22 -2.57 29.70
CA ASN A 471 -14.72 -3.92 29.98
C ASN A 471 -15.82 -3.94 31.06
N LYS A 472 -15.89 -2.94 31.96
CA LYS A 472 -17.00 -2.74 32.91
C LYS A 472 -18.31 -2.31 32.25
N LEU A 473 -18.26 -1.54 31.15
CA LEU A 473 -19.44 -1.18 30.39
C LEU A 473 -19.95 -2.38 29.58
N ASP A 474 -19.03 -3.15 28.98
CA ASP A 474 -19.41 -4.34 28.21
C ASP A 474 -19.85 -5.51 29.10
N ALA A 475 -19.23 -5.74 30.26
CA ALA A 475 -19.74 -6.68 31.27
C ALA A 475 -21.18 -6.33 31.72
N ARG A 476 -21.53 -5.03 31.79
CA ARG A 476 -22.91 -4.58 32.07
C ARG A 476 -23.86 -4.80 30.89
N ARG A 477 -23.40 -4.65 29.65
CA ARG A 477 -24.17 -4.96 28.43
C ARG A 477 -24.40 -6.47 28.26
N ILE A 478 -23.43 -7.29 28.64
CA ILE A 478 -23.49 -8.76 28.63
C ILE A 478 -24.48 -9.29 29.67
N GLY A 479 -24.60 -8.61 30.82
CA GLY A 479 -25.49 -8.96 31.93
C GLY A 479 -24.71 -9.53 33.14
N LEU A 480 -24.82 -8.87 34.29
CA LEU A 480 -24.06 -9.18 35.51
C LEU A 480 -24.61 -10.39 36.29
N GLU A 481 -25.73 -10.95 35.84
CA GLU A 481 -26.29 -12.22 36.29
C GLU A 481 -25.58 -13.44 35.68
N ASN A 482 -24.87 -13.28 34.56
CA ASN A 482 -24.22 -14.39 33.85
C ASN A 482 -23.00 -14.95 34.60
N SER A 483 -22.64 -16.21 34.34
CA SER A 483 -21.48 -16.85 34.95
C SER A 483 -20.18 -16.12 34.55
N VAL A 484 -19.15 -16.15 35.42
CA VAL A 484 -17.90 -15.42 35.12
C VAL A 484 -17.26 -15.94 33.83
N ALA A 485 -17.33 -17.24 33.55
CA ALA A 485 -16.88 -17.81 32.29
C ALA A 485 -17.66 -17.27 31.07
N SER A 486 -18.98 -17.09 31.17
CA SER A 486 -19.77 -16.53 30.07
C SER A 486 -19.54 -15.03 29.84
N ILE A 487 -19.19 -14.28 30.90
CA ILE A 487 -18.79 -12.87 30.78
C ILE A 487 -17.39 -12.79 30.18
N LEU A 488 -16.46 -13.61 30.65
CA LEU A 488 -15.07 -13.64 30.22
C LEU A 488 -14.92 -13.99 28.74
N ASN A 489 -15.60 -15.04 28.25
CA ASN A 489 -15.56 -15.40 26.83
C ASN A 489 -16.04 -14.23 25.93
N LYS A 490 -17.13 -13.56 26.32
CA LYS A 490 -17.72 -12.41 25.58
C LYS A 490 -16.93 -11.10 25.73
N LEU A 491 -15.86 -11.07 26.52
CA LEU A 491 -14.92 -9.96 26.64
C LEU A 491 -13.56 -10.27 25.96
N GLU A 492 -13.47 -11.42 25.26
CA GLU A 492 -12.32 -11.81 24.44
C GLU A 492 -12.74 -12.17 22.99
N GLU A 493 -13.99 -11.85 22.62
CA GLU A 493 -14.56 -11.79 21.25
C GLU A 493 -14.44 -10.37 20.66
#